data_AF-D3P716-F1
#
_entry.id   AF-D3P716-F1
#
_cell.length_a   1.000
_cell.length_b   1.000
_cell.length_c   1.000
_cell.angle_alpha   90.00
_cell.angle_beta   90.00
_cell.angle_gamma   90.00
#
_symmetry.space_group_name_H-M   'P 1'
#
loop_
_entity.id
_entity.type
_entity.pdbx_description
1 polymer ?
#
loop_
_entity_poly.entity_id
_entity_poly.type
_entity_poly.pdbx_seq_one_letter_code
_entity_poly.pdbx_strand_id
1 'polypeptide(L)'
;MKMVKACAYKHERWFNLDGLGSPGMSVSGGSMSGTKAPVLATAAIAACLLVLQGCAQMSQAPDGDYRQALENALTAGRCDGAAVRGMWTAYDRWYAVASTITGHVKTDEAAALLRQGDQFRILNCTEVARASYQTLIRRFPETGFAPLREAAGASLRSLPPPPPPPPPPPGQPTPVWPISNS
;
A
#
# COMPACT_ATOMS: atom_id res chain seq x y z
N MET A 1 35.35 -7.51 -4.36
CA MET A 1 34.18 -6.65 -4.11
C MET A 1 33.05 -7.52 -3.57
N LYS A 2 32.74 -7.41 -2.27
CA LYS A 2 31.65 -8.16 -1.63
C LYS A 2 30.39 -7.28 -1.71
N MET A 3 29.46 -7.68 -2.56
CA MET A 3 28.20 -6.98 -2.84
C MET A 3 27.18 -7.22 -1.73
N VAL A 4 26.53 -6.12 -1.35
CA VAL A 4 25.17 -6.00 -0.78
C VAL A 4 24.88 -6.87 0.44
N LYS A 5 25.30 -6.37 1.60
CA LYS A 5 24.73 -6.77 2.89
C LYS A 5 23.39 -6.06 3.04
N ALA A 6 22.32 -6.85 3.09
CA ALA A 6 20.93 -6.45 3.26
C ALA A 6 20.76 -5.28 4.25
N CYS A 7 20.19 -4.17 3.76
CA CYS A 7 19.49 -3.24 4.63
C CYS A 7 18.21 -3.95 5.10
N ALA A 8 18.24 -4.39 6.35
CA ALA A 8 17.08 -4.94 7.04
C ALA A 8 15.91 -3.95 6.92
N TYR A 9 14.85 -4.39 6.22
CA TYR A 9 13.60 -3.66 6.06
C TYR A 9 12.98 -3.50 7.45
N LYS A 10 12.92 -2.28 7.96
CA LYS A 10 12.31 -1.99 9.26
C LYS A 10 10.79 -2.08 9.12
N HIS A 11 10.27 -3.28 9.37
CA HIS A 11 8.89 -3.70 9.17
C HIS A 11 7.95 -3.33 10.34
N GLU A 12 8.07 -2.12 10.91
CA GLU A 12 7.46 -1.85 12.24
C GLU A 12 6.38 -0.76 12.28
N ARG A 13 5.96 -0.14 11.17
CA ARG A 13 4.96 0.95 11.24
C ARG A 13 3.52 0.59 10.87
N TRP A 14 3.28 -0.59 10.29
CA TRP A 14 1.92 -1.00 9.89
C TRP A 14 1.40 -2.25 10.62
N PHE A 15 2.24 -2.90 11.44
CA PHE A 15 1.86 -4.08 12.22
C PHE A 15 1.15 -3.75 13.55
N ASN A 16 1.10 -2.47 13.97
CA ASN A 16 0.48 -2.06 15.24
C ASN A 16 -0.74 -1.16 14.98
N LEU A 17 -1.91 -1.76 14.76
CA LEU A 17 -3.20 -1.12 15.06
C LEU A 17 -4.08 -1.98 16.00
N ASP A 18 -3.46 -2.92 16.72
CA ASP A 18 -4.02 -3.61 17.87
C ASP A 18 -3.15 -3.30 19.10
N GLY A 19 -3.40 -2.21 19.82
CA GLY A 19 -2.64 -1.91 21.05
C GLY A 19 -2.76 -0.50 21.63
N LEU A 20 -3.81 -0.29 22.42
CA LEU A 20 -3.92 0.57 23.61
C LEU A 20 -2.70 1.42 24.04
N GLY A 21 -2.92 2.73 24.19
CA GLY A 21 -2.36 3.53 25.30
C GLY A 21 -1.01 4.24 25.08
N SER A 22 -1.07 5.54 24.76
CA SER A 22 -0.10 6.53 25.25
C SER A 22 -0.83 7.44 26.24
N PRO A 23 -0.22 7.80 27.38
CA PRO A 23 0.50 9.08 27.39
C PRO A 23 1.75 9.07 28.29
N GLY A 24 2.67 10.02 28.04
CA GLY A 24 3.71 10.35 29.02
C GLY A 24 4.89 11.12 28.47
N MET A 25 4.68 12.39 28.14
CA MET A 25 5.76 13.36 27.98
C MET A 25 6.54 13.52 29.29
N SER A 26 7.85 13.68 29.22
CA SER A 26 8.60 14.43 30.23
C SER A 26 9.77 15.18 29.60
N VAL A 27 9.69 16.50 29.73
CA VAL A 27 10.72 17.50 29.45
C VAL A 27 11.43 17.80 30.77
N SER A 28 12.76 17.84 30.75
CA SER A 28 13.66 18.58 31.65
C SER A 28 15.07 18.38 31.09
N GLY A 29 15.99 19.33 31.04
CA GLY A 29 16.11 20.68 31.55
C GLY A 29 17.54 21.10 31.21
N GLY A 30 17.78 22.37 30.90
CA GLY A 30 19.05 22.86 30.36
C GLY A 30 20.20 22.99 31.38
N SER A 31 21.40 23.21 30.84
CA SER A 31 22.37 24.18 31.40
C SER A 31 23.45 24.52 30.38
N MET A 32 23.73 25.82 30.30
CA MET A 32 24.73 26.45 29.44
C MET A 32 26.14 26.22 30.00
N SER A 33 27.13 26.07 29.12
CA SER A 33 28.47 26.56 29.39
C SER A 33 29.17 26.88 28.06
N GLY A 34 29.72 28.09 27.98
CA GLY A 34 30.24 28.67 26.76
C GLY A 34 31.54 28.02 26.29
N THR A 35 31.95 28.39 25.07
CA THR A 35 33.32 28.72 24.67
C THR A 35 33.31 29.02 23.16
N LYS A 36 33.69 30.25 22.83
CA LYS A 36 34.39 30.73 21.62
C LYS A 36 33.89 30.24 20.25
N ALA A 37 33.37 31.19 19.47
CA ALA A 37 33.21 31.06 18.03
C ALA A 37 34.57 30.91 17.33
N PRO A 38 34.73 29.92 16.44
CA PRO A 38 35.62 30.04 15.31
C PRO A 38 34.81 30.52 14.10
N VAL A 39 35.16 31.71 13.61
CA VAL A 39 34.97 32.08 12.21
C VAL A 39 35.83 31.11 11.38
N LEU A 40 35.30 30.65 10.25
CA LEU A 40 35.88 29.73 9.24
C LEU A 40 35.49 28.25 9.38
N ALA A 41 34.40 27.84 8.69
CA ALA A 41 34.30 26.54 8.02
C ALA A 41 33.07 26.44 7.08
N THR A 42 32.84 27.45 6.23
CA THR A 42 31.71 27.46 5.28
C THR A 42 31.91 26.56 4.04
N ALA A 43 32.89 25.65 4.06
CA ALA A 43 33.18 24.74 2.94
C ALA A 43 33.06 23.25 3.29
N ALA A 44 32.95 22.88 4.58
CA ALA A 44 32.89 21.48 5.01
C ALA A 44 31.46 20.93 5.15
N ILE A 45 30.44 21.80 5.19
CA ILE A 45 29.03 21.38 5.37
C ILE A 45 28.43 20.83 4.06
N ALA A 46 28.90 21.31 2.90
CA ALA A 46 28.43 20.84 1.60
C ALA A 46 28.77 19.36 1.35
N ALA A 47 29.95 18.89 1.77
CA ALA A 47 30.35 17.50 1.62
C ALA A 47 29.57 16.55 2.54
N CYS A 48 29.27 16.96 3.77
CA CYS A 48 28.45 16.15 4.69
C CYS A 48 26.98 16.03 4.24
N LEU A 49 26.42 17.07 3.61
CA LEU A 49 25.05 17.01 3.07
C LEU A 49 24.95 16.12 1.83
N LEU A 50 25.98 16.08 0.98
CA LEU A 50 26.02 15.21 -0.21
C LEU A 50 26.11 13.72 0.15
N VAL A 51 26.80 13.37 1.24
CA VAL A 51 26.88 11.97 1.73
C VAL A 51 25.56 11.52 2.38
N LEU A 52 24.80 12.43 2.99
CA LEU A 52 23.47 12.14 3.56
C LEU A 52 22.38 11.98 2.47
N GLN A 53 22.48 12.73 1.35
CA GLN A 53 21.53 12.58 0.25
C GLN A 53 21.73 11.28 -0.56
N GLY A 54 22.96 10.76 -0.63
CA GLY A 54 23.26 9.49 -1.30
C GLY A 54 22.56 8.28 -0.65
N CYS A 55 22.39 8.29 0.68
CA CYS A 55 21.68 7.23 1.40
C CYS A 55 20.14 7.40 1.37
N ALA A 56 19.64 8.63 1.23
CA ALA A 56 18.20 8.89 1.16
C ALA A 56 17.58 8.41 -0.17
N GLN A 57 18.34 8.43 -1.27
CA GLN A 57 17.88 7.96 -2.58
C GLN A 57 18.00 6.43 -2.78
N MET A 58 18.61 5.68 -1.86
CA MET A 58 18.98 4.28 -2.11
C MET A 58 18.12 3.20 -1.43
N SER A 59 17.01 3.52 -0.77
CA SER A 59 16.10 2.47 -0.25
C SER A 59 14.66 2.97 -0.10
N GLN A 60 14.15 3.65 -1.13
CA GLN A 60 12.70 3.78 -1.20
C GLN A 60 12.14 2.40 -1.52
N ALA A 61 11.60 1.77 -0.48
CA ALA A 61 10.67 0.66 -0.52
C ALA A 61 9.85 0.67 -1.83
N PRO A 62 9.87 -0.40 -2.66
CA PRO A 62 9.20 -0.38 -3.98
C PRO A 62 7.69 -0.16 -3.88
N ASP A 63 7.10 -0.37 -2.69
CA ASP A 63 5.70 -0.10 -2.36
C ASP A 63 5.42 1.35 -1.90
N GLY A 64 6.44 2.22 -1.82
CA GLY A 64 6.31 3.57 -1.27
C GLY A 64 5.25 4.42 -1.98
N ASP A 65 5.27 4.43 -3.31
CA ASP A 65 4.28 5.14 -4.14
C ASP A 65 2.87 4.60 -3.90
N TYR A 66 2.74 3.27 -3.77
CA TYR A 66 1.47 2.61 -3.50
C TYR A 66 0.92 3.01 -2.12
N ARG A 67 1.74 2.96 -1.06
CA ARG A 67 1.32 3.37 0.28
C ARG A 67 0.87 4.82 0.32
N GLN A 68 1.62 5.73 -0.32
CA GLN A 68 1.24 7.14 -0.38
C GLN A 68 -0.08 7.35 -1.12
N ALA A 69 -0.29 6.63 -2.22
CA ALA A 69 -1.51 6.72 -3.01
C ALA A 69 -2.72 6.09 -2.28
N LEU A 70 -2.51 5.00 -1.54
CA LEU A 70 -3.52 4.38 -0.68
C LEU A 70 -3.95 5.34 0.43
N GLU A 71 -2.99 5.91 1.17
CA GLU A 71 -3.27 6.92 2.20
C GLU A 71 -4.08 8.09 1.64
N ASN A 72 -3.67 8.63 0.48
CA ASN A 72 -4.39 9.71 -0.18
C ASN A 72 -5.82 9.30 -0.58
N ALA A 73 -6.01 8.08 -1.10
CA ALA A 73 -7.34 7.58 -1.46
C ALA A 73 -8.25 7.41 -0.22
N LEU A 74 -7.69 6.93 0.89
CA LEU A 74 -8.42 6.81 2.15
C LEU A 74 -8.76 8.18 2.76
N THR A 75 -7.81 9.13 2.77
CA THR A 75 -8.04 10.50 3.24
C THR A 75 -9.06 11.25 2.39
N ALA A 76 -9.07 11.03 1.08
CA ALA A 76 -10.08 11.61 0.21
C ALA A 76 -11.50 11.14 0.54
N GLY A 77 -11.65 9.97 1.17
CA GLY A 77 -12.94 9.40 1.60
C GLY A 77 -13.92 9.11 0.46
N ARG A 78 -13.45 9.13 -0.79
CA ARG A 78 -14.26 8.88 -1.98
C ARG A 78 -14.03 7.47 -2.51
N CYS A 79 -15.11 6.84 -2.93
CA CYS A 79 -15.08 5.46 -3.46
C CYS A 79 -14.69 5.38 -4.93
N ASP A 80 -14.38 6.52 -5.57
CA ASP A 80 -14.04 6.61 -6.98
C ASP A 80 -13.10 7.80 -7.27
N GLY A 81 -12.90 8.09 -8.55
CA GLY A 81 -12.19 9.29 -9.01
C GLY A 81 -10.67 9.12 -9.11
N ALA A 82 -9.98 10.27 -9.14
CA ALA A 82 -8.55 10.31 -9.44
C ALA A 82 -7.68 9.66 -8.34
N ALA A 83 -8.07 9.77 -7.06
CA ALA A 83 -7.31 9.20 -5.95
C ALA A 83 -7.33 7.66 -5.98
N VAL A 84 -8.51 7.05 -6.12
CA VAL A 84 -8.65 5.58 -6.24
C VAL A 84 -7.96 5.05 -7.50
N ARG A 85 -8.08 5.74 -8.65
CA ARG A 85 -7.32 5.38 -9.87
C ARG A 85 -5.81 5.48 -9.68
N GLY A 86 -5.34 6.52 -8.99
CA GLY A 86 -3.93 6.72 -8.67
C GLY A 86 -3.39 5.59 -7.79
N MET A 87 -4.15 5.19 -6.77
CA MET A 87 -3.83 4.04 -5.92
C MET A 87 -3.69 2.75 -6.71
N TRP A 88 -4.66 2.42 -7.57
CA TRP A 88 -4.59 1.23 -8.41
C TRP A 88 -3.39 1.26 -9.37
N THR A 89 -3.12 2.42 -9.98
CA THR A 89 -1.96 2.61 -10.86
C THR A 89 -0.64 2.39 -10.11
N ALA A 90 -0.54 2.90 -8.87
CA ALA A 90 0.63 2.72 -8.03
C ALA A 90 0.81 1.26 -7.59
N TYR A 91 -0.29 0.56 -7.24
CA TYR A 91 -0.27 -0.87 -6.96
C TYR A 91 0.23 -1.68 -8.16
N ASP A 92 -0.31 -1.40 -9.36
CA ASP A 92 0.08 -2.12 -10.58
C ASP A 92 1.54 -1.90 -10.94
N ARG A 93 2.05 -0.68 -10.77
CA ARG A 93 3.47 -0.38 -10.95
C ARG A 93 4.34 -1.13 -9.96
N TRP A 94 3.97 -1.11 -8.68
CA TRP A 94 4.71 -1.84 -7.65
C TRP A 94 4.72 -3.34 -7.96
N TYR A 95 3.56 -3.94 -8.25
CA TYR A 95 3.45 -5.35 -8.62
C TYR A 95 4.30 -5.69 -9.85
N ALA A 96 4.26 -4.86 -10.90
CA ALA A 96 5.05 -5.07 -12.10
C ALA A 96 6.54 -5.08 -11.80
N VAL A 97 7.06 -4.08 -11.07
CA VAL A 97 8.48 -4.00 -10.69
C VAL A 97 8.88 -5.17 -9.80
N ALA A 98 8.12 -5.44 -8.74
CA ALA A 98 8.46 -6.48 -7.77
C ALA A 98 8.45 -7.88 -8.40
N SER A 99 7.53 -8.12 -9.37
CA SER A 99 7.47 -9.39 -10.10
C SER A 99 8.68 -9.69 -10.99
N THR A 100 9.53 -8.69 -11.29
CA THR A 100 10.76 -8.87 -12.08
C THR A 100 11.97 -9.27 -11.23
N ILE A 101 11.87 -9.16 -9.89
CA ILE A 101 12.97 -9.46 -8.98
C ILE A 101 13.06 -10.97 -8.78
N THR A 102 14.18 -11.58 -9.15
CA THR A 102 14.40 -13.03 -9.00
C THR A 102 14.33 -13.45 -7.54
N GLY A 103 13.51 -14.46 -7.24
CA GLY A 103 13.32 -14.97 -5.88
C GLY A 103 12.45 -14.10 -4.98
N HIS A 104 11.82 -13.05 -5.52
CA HIS A 104 10.88 -12.23 -4.77
C HIS A 104 9.62 -13.00 -4.39
N VAL A 105 9.28 -12.97 -3.11
CA VAL A 105 8.08 -13.60 -2.57
C VAL A 105 6.97 -12.56 -2.55
N LYS A 106 5.89 -12.80 -3.29
CA LYS A 106 4.83 -11.81 -3.51
C LYS A 106 3.81 -11.66 -2.37
N THR A 107 4.21 -12.02 -1.15
CA THR A 107 3.34 -12.03 0.02
C THR A 107 2.89 -10.62 0.41
N ASP A 108 3.76 -9.63 0.25
CA ASP A 108 3.45 -8.24 0.62
C ASP A 108 2.39 -7.65 -0.31
N GLU A 109 2.46 -7.94 -1.60
CA GLU A 109 1.49 -7.50 -2.61
C GLU A 109 0.12 -8.14 -2.42
N ALA A 110 0.09 -9.44 -2.08
CA ALA A 110 -1.15 -10.16 -1.78
C ALA A 110 -1.78 -9.62 -0.49
N ALA A 111 -0.99 -9.47 0.57
CA ALA A 111 -1.47 -8.94 1.85
C ALA A 111 -1.91 -7.46 1.74
N ALA A 112 -1.26 -6.69 0.87
CA ALA A 112 -1.64 -5.31 0.59
C ALA A 112 -3.04 -5.21 -0.04
N LEU A 113 -3.41 -6.09 -0.96
CA LEU A 113 -4.77 -6.11 -1.53
C LEU A 113 -5.82 -6.50 -0.51
N LEU A 114 -5.52 -7.45 0.39
CA LEU A 114 -6.45 -7.82 1.45
C LEU A 114 -6.73 -6.62 2.36
N ARG A 115 -5.67 -5.94 2.83
CA ARG A 115 -5.77 -4.74 3.67
C ARG A 115 -6.46 -3.58 2.97
N GLN A 116 -6.13 -3.33 1.70
CA GLN A 116 -6.80 -2.32 0.88
C GLN A 116 -8.31 -2.59 0.83
N GLY A 117 -8.70 -3.85 0.57
CA GLY A 117 -10.09 -4.26 0.56
C GLY A 117 -10.79 -4.00 1.89
N ASP A 118 -10.15 -4.37 3.00
CA ASP A 118 -10.69 -4.17 4.35
C ASP A 118 -10.87 -2.69 4.69
N GLN A 119 -9.91 -1.84 4.34
CA GLN A 119 -10.01 -0.40 4.59
C GLN A 119 -11.14 0.25 3.78
N PHE A 120 -11.29 -0.08 2.49
CA PHE A 120 -12.41 0.45 1.71
C PHE A 120 -13.76 -0.13 2.14
N ARG A 121 -13.80 -1.37 2.64
CA ARG A 121 -15.01 -1.94 3.24
C ARG A 121 -15.45 -1.15 4.47
N ILE A 122 -14.52 -0.76 5.35
CA ILE A 122 -14.81 0.08 6.54
C ILE A 122 -15.38 1.44 6.12
N LEU A 123 -14.90 2.02 5.01
CA LEU A 123 -15.40 3.27 4.45
C LEU A 123 -16.69 3.12 3.62
N ASN A 124 -17.29 1.93 3.59
CA ASN A 124 -18.46 1.59 2.77
C ASN A 124 -18.25 1.76 1.25
N CYS A 125 -17.00 1.74 0.79
CA CYS A 125 -16.62 1.73 -0.62
C CYS A 125 -16.56 0.30 -1.15
N THR A 126 -17.72 -0.36 -1.16
CA THR A 126 -17.88 -1.81 -1.41
C THR A 126 -17.36 -2.24 -2.78
N GLU A 127 -17.47 -1.41 -3.81
CA GLU A 127 -16.96 -1.73 -5.16
C GLU A 127 -15.41 -1.77 -5.19
N VAL A 128 -14.75 -0.82 -4.52
CA VAL A 128 -13.28 -0.81 -4.42
C VAL A 128 -12.80 -1.99 -3.56
N ALA A 129 -13.51 -2.29 -2.48
CA ALA A 129 -13.24 -3.44 -1.64
C ALA A 129 -13.36 -4.75 -2.44
N ARG A 130 -14.46 -4.92 -3.17
CA ARG A 130 -14.71 -6.05 -4.06
C ARG A 130 -13.60 -6.23 -5.09
N ALA A 131 -13.21 -5.15 -5.78
CA ALA A 131 -12.14 -5.17 -6.76
C ALA A 131 -10.79 -5.58 -6.15
N SER A 132 -10.51 -5.17 -4.91
CA SER A 132 -9.29 -5.54 -4.15
C SER A 132 -9.23 -7.04 -3.89
N TYR A 133 -10.27 -7.60 -3.29
CA TYR A 133 -10.34 -9.03 -2.99
C TYR A 133 -10.34 -9.90 -4.26
N GLN A 134 -11.07 -9.51 -5.31
CA GLN A 134 -11.07 -10.22 -6.59
C GLN A 134 -9.70 -10.20 -7.27
N THR A 135 -8.99 -9.06 -7.18
CA THR A 135 -7.63 -8.95 -7.72
C THR A 135 -6.66 -9.85 -6.96
N LEU A 136 -6.81 -9.97 -5.64
CA LEU A 136 -6.01 -10.88 -4.82
C LEU A 136 -6.23 -12.33 -5.29
N ILE A 137 -7.47 -12.77 -5.37
CA ILE A 137 -7.82 -14.15 -5.77
C ILE A 137 -7.32 -14.47 -7.18
N ARG A 138 -7.44 -13.51 -8.12
CA ARG A 138 -7.03 -13.70 -9.52
C ARG A 138 -5.52 -13.68 -9.72
N ARG A 139 -4.79 -12.78 -9.05
CA ARG A 139 -3.34 -12.57 -9.27
C ARG A 139 -2.46 -13.54 -8.49
N PHE A 140 -2.97 -14.13 -7.41
CA PHE A 140 -2.20 -15.00 -6.51
C PHE A 140 -2.84 -16.39 -6.36
N PRO A 141 -2.96 -17.18 -7.45
CA PRO A 141 -3.62 -18.48 -7.43
C PRO A 141 -2.85 -19.55 -6.65
N GLU A 142 -1.56 -19.33 -6.41
CA GLU A 142 -0.65 -20.32 -5.82
C GLU A 142 -1.09 -20.76 -4.41
N THR A 143 -0.76 -22.00 -4.04
CA THR A 143 -1.16 -22.60 -2.76
C THR A 143 -0.59 -21.86 -1.54
N GLY A 144 0.58 -21.24 -1.69
CA GLY A 144 1.19 -20.40 -0.64
C GLY A 144 0.33 -19.20 -0.24
N PHE A 145 -0.60 -18.77 -1.09
CA PHE A 145 -1.53 -17.66 -0.82
C PHE A 145 -2.94 -18.14 -0.46
N ALA A 146 -3.17 -19.44 -0.27
CA ALA A 146 -4.49 -19.98 0.07
C ALA A 146 -5.12 -19.28 1.29
N PRO A 147 -4.42 -19.02 2.42
CA PRO A 147 -5.02 -18.32 3.56
C PRO A 147 -5.52 -16.91 3.21
N LEU A 148 -4.78 -16.16 2.39
CA LEU A 148 -5.16 -14.81 1.96
C LEU A 148 -6.35 -14.85 0.99
N ARG A 149 -6.39 -15.84 0.09
CA ARG A 149 -7.52 -16.04 -0.84
C ARG A 149 -8.79 -16.43 -0.11
N GLU A 150 -8.70 -17.31 0.88
CA GLU A 150 -9.85 -17.69 1.70
C GLU A 150 -10.38 -16.52 2.51
N ALA A 151 -9.49 -15.71 3.11
CA ALA A 151 -9.88 -14.48 3.79
C ALA A 151 -10.57 -13.50 2.83
N ALA A 152 -9.99 -13.27 1.65
CA ALA A 152 -10.59 -12.42 0.61
C ALA A 152 -11.94 -12.96 0.14
N GLY A 153 -12.08 -14.27 -0.04
CA GLY A 153 -13.32 -14.94 -0.43
C GLY A 153 -14.40 -14.86 0.65
N ALA A 154 -14.04 -14.92 1.93
CA ALA A 154 -14.95 -14.68 3.04
C ALA A 154 -15.41 -13.22 3.07
N SER A 155 -14.50 -12.26 2.93
CA SER A 155 -14.83 -10.84 2.86
C SER A 155 -15.69 -10.50 1.63
N LEU A 156 -15.45 -11.11 0.47
CA LEU A 156 -16.30 -10.92 -0.72
C LEU A 156 -17.74 -11.37 -0.52
N ARG A 157 -17.95 -12.47 0.21
CA ARG A 157 -19.28 -13.01 0.52
C ARG A 157 -20.04 -12.16 1.53
N SER A 158 -19.35 -11.36 2.34
CA SER A 158 -19.99 -10.45 3.29
C SER A 158 -20.34 -9.08 2.69
N LEU A 159 -19.83 -8.75 1.50
CA LEU A 159 -20.20 -7.52 0.79
C LEU A 159 -21.62 -7.63 0.20
N PRO A 160 -22.40 -6.53 0.18
CA PRO A 160 -23.70 -6.51 -0.49
C PRO A 160 -23.55 -6.86 -1.98
N PRO A 161 -24.53 -7.55 -2.59
CA PRO A 161 -24.46 -7.89 -4.01
C PRO A 161 -24.30 -6.62 -4.87
N PRO A 162 -23.58 -6.70 -6.00
CA PRO A 162 -23.46 -5.56 -6.90
C PRO A 162 -24.85 -5.14 -7.41
N PRO A 163 -25.07 -3.83 -7.67
CA PRO A 163 -26.34 -3.37 -8.19
C PRO A 163 -26.62 -4.02 -9.56
N PRO A 164 -27.90 -4.28 -9.89
CA PRO A 164 -28.26 -4.82 -11.19
C PRO A 164 -27.82 -3.86 -12.30
N PRO A 165 -27.44 -4.38 -13.48
CA PRO A 165 -27.12 -3.53 -14.62
C PRO A 165 -28.34 -2.66 -15.01
N PRO A 166 -28.14 -1.46 -15.54
CA PRO A 166 -29.24 -0.65 -16.05
C PRO A 166 -30.01 -1.41 -17.13
N PRO A 167 -31.34 -1.24 -17.21
CA PRO A 167 -32.13 -1.86 -18.27
C PRO A 167 -31.61 -1.39 -19.64
N PRO A 168 -31.60 -2.26 -20.66
CA PRO A 168 -31.19 -1.88 -22.00
C PRO A 168 -32.10 -0.75 -22.53
N PRO A 169 -31.57 0.19 -23.33
CA PRO A 169 -32.39 1.20 -23.99
C PRO A 169 -33.50 0.55 -24.84
N PRO A 170 -34.69 1.17 -24.95
CA PRO A 170 -35.75 0.67 -25.82
C PRO A 170 -35.23 0.49 -27.25
N GLY A 171 -35.32 -0.73 -27.78
CA GLY A 171 -34.90 -1.05 -29.15
C GLY A 171 -33.50 -1.70 -29.30
N GLN A 172 -32.77 -1.94 -28.20
CA GLN A 172 -31.61 -2.84 -28.26
C GLN A 172 -32.03 -4.30 -28.11
N PRO A 173 -31.48 -5.23 -28.91
CA PRO A 173 -31.61 -6.66 -28.66
C PRO A 173 -31.13 -6.98 -27.25
N THR A 174 -31.93 -7.70 -26.47
CA THR A 174 -31.52 -8.22 -25.17
C THR A 174 -30.24 -9.06 -25.33
N PRO A 175 -29.16 -8.78 -24.58
CA PRO A 175 -27.99 -9.65 -24.57
C PRO A 175 -28.41 -11.03 -24.03
N VAL A 176 -28.46 -12.02 -24.92
CA VAL A 176 -28.69 -13.42 -24.55
C VAL A 176 -27.37 -13.93 -23.98
N TRP A 177 -27.24 -13.94 -22.65
CA TRP A 177 -26.11 -14.61 -22.01
C TRP A 177 -26.22 -16.11 -22.28
N PRO A 178 -25.15 -16.79 -22.74
CA PRO A 178 -25.16 -18.23 -22.84
C PRO A 178 -25.35 -18.81 -21.43
N ILE A 179 -26.46 -19.51 -21.25
CA ILE A 179 -26.73 -20.30 -20.05
C ILE A 179 -25.65 -21.38 -20.03
N SER A 180 -24.62 -21.19 -19.20
CA SER A 180 -23.62 -22.22 -18.97
C SER A 180 -24.28 -23.30 -18.11
N ASN A 181 -24.92 -24.27 -18.77
CA ASN A 181 -25.32 -25.52 -18.12
C ASN A 181 -24.05 -26.23 -17.61
N SER A 182 -23.93 -26.37 -16.30
CA SER A 182 -23.12 -27.42 -15.66
C SER A 182 -24.04 -28.54 -15.21
#